data_AF-A0A7I8IET0-F1
#
_entry.id   AF-A0A7I8IET0-F1
#
_cell.length_a   1.000
_cell.length_b   1.000
_cell.length_c   1.000
_cell.angle_alpha   90.00
_cell.angle_beta   90.00
_cell.angle_gamma   90.00
#
_symmetry.space_group_name_H-M   'P 1'
#
loop_
_entity.id
_entity.type
_entity.pdbx_description
1 polymer ?
#
loop_
_entity_poly.entity_id
_entity_poly.type
_entity_poly.pdbx_seq_one_letter_code
_entity_poly.pdbx_strand_id
1 'polypeptide(L)'
;MESFSFSTSFSLGGPKPASFRCRHYVSSPVISKVSIRPPPAGFDYKLEVLEDTRSTVEREHPELMDLVEKGSLVVVEKRRFGPVPSWRSAFVEPEVIWLVGTSHISAQSAVDVVRVIEAITPDNVVVELCRILLGC
;
A
#
# COMPACT_ATOMS: atom_id res chain seq x y z
N MET A 1 -28.41 -31.82 -12.40
CA MET A 1 -28.22 -31.40 -11.00
C MET A 1 -27.72 -29.97 -11.04
N GLU A 2 -28.59 -29.03 -11.38
CA GLU A 2 -29.56 -28.28 -10.54
C GLU A 2 -29.06 -26.83 -10.57
N SER A 3 -29.40 -26.17 -11.68
CA SER A 3 -29.24 -24.74 -11.90
C SER A 3 -30.36 -24.01 -11.13
N PHE A 4 -29.99 -23.27 -10.10
CA PHE A 4 -30.93 -22.42 -9.37
C PHE A 4 -30.86 -20.98 -9.88
N SER A 5 -31.85 -20.64 -10.71
CA SER A 5 -32.29 -19.27 -10.91
C SER A 5 -33.13 -18.85 -9.71
N PHE A 6 -32.85 -17.70 -9.11
CA PHE A 6 -33.78 -17.05 -8.19
C PHE A 6 -34.12 -15.65 -8.70
N SER A 7 -35.35 -15.52 -9.19
CA SER A 7 -36.01 -14.26 -9.45
C SER A 7 -37.01 -14.05 -8.32
N THR A 8 -36.85 -12.99 -7.55
CA THR A 8 -37.93 -12.43 -6.73
C THR A 8 -37.81 -10.92 -6.71
N SER A 9 -38.73 -10.31 -7.44
CA SER A 9 -39.19 -8.94 -7.29
C SER A 9 -39.60 -8.67 -5.83
N PHE A 10 -39.16 -7.54 -5.29
CA PHE A 10 -39.75 -6.97 -4.07
C PHE A 10 -40.19 -5.53 -4.35
N SER A 11 -41.48 -5.30 -4.13
CA SER A 11 -42.16 -4.03 -4.35
C SER A 11 -41.76 -2.97 -3.34
N LEU A 12 -41.66 -1.75 -3.87
CA LEU A 12 -41.41 -0.48 -3.19
C LEU A 12 -42.49 -0.17 -2.15
N GLY A 13 -42.07 0.15 -0.91
CA GLY A 13 -42.99 0.57 0.14
C GLY A 13 -42.31 0.89 1.47
N GLY A 14 -41.28 1.74 1.46
CA GLY A 14 -40.62 2.24 2.68
C GLY A 14 -40.68 3.78 2.75
N PRO A 15 -40.80 4.38 3.94
CA PRO A 15 -40.88 5.83 4.09
C PRO A 15 -39.60 6.50 3.56
N LYS A 16 -39.79 7.59 2.81
CA LYS A 16 -38.68 8.41 2.26
C LYS A 16 -37.69 8.75 3.38
N PRO A 17 -36.38 8.47 3.24
CA PRO A 17 -35.42 8.95 4.20
C PRO A 17 -35.47 10.47 4.20
N ALA A 18 -35.66 11.05 5.39
CA ALA A 18 -35.52 12.47 5.60
C ALA A 18 -34.19 12.93 5.00
N SER A 19 -34.24 13.99 4.20
CA SER A 19 -33.07 14.71 3.72
C SER A 19 -32.08 14.88 4.87
N PHE A 20 -31.00 14.09 4.86
CA PHE A 20 -29.85 14.34 5.70
C PHE A 20 -29.21 15.62 5.17
N ARG A 21 -29.63 16.77 5.71
CA ARG A 21 -28.87 18.00 5.57
C ARG A 21 -27.54 17.75 6.25
N CYS A 22 -26.50 17.54 5.45
CA CYS A 22 -25.14 17.65 5.90
C CYS A 22 -24.98 19.08 6.46
N ARG A 23 -25.00 19.24 7.79
CA ARG A 23 -24.58 20.50 8.41
C ARG A 23 -23.09 20.58 8.14
N HIS A 24 -22.72 21.30 7.08
CA HIS A 24 -21.34 21.76 6.90
C HIS A 24 -21.02 22.65 8.10
N TYR A 25 -20.35 22.08 9.10
CA TYR A 25 -19.63 22.88 10.07
C TYR A 25 -18.51 23.55 9.27
N VAL A 26 -18.73 24.80 8.85
CA VAL A 26 -17.71 25.60 8.18
C VAL A 26 -16.72 26.02 9.27
N SER A 27 -15.89 25.07 9.70
CA SER A 27 -14.57 25.44 10.21
C SER A 27 -13.80 25.91 8.99
N SER A 28 -13.55 27.22 8.89
CA SER A 28 -12.61 27.75 7.90
C SER A 28 -11.34 26.91 7.96
N PRO A 29 -10.96 26.20 6.89
CA PRO A 29 -9.72 25.44 6.91
C PRO A 29 -8.59 26.44 7.07
N VAL A 30 -7.82 26.30 8.15
CA VAL A 30 -6.50 26.93 8.25
C VAL A 30 -5.66 26.27 7.16
N ILE A 31 -5.60 26.88 5.98
CA ILE A 31 -4.74 26.42 4.89
C ILE A 31 -3.32 26.80 5.28
N SER A 32 -2.66 25.94 6.05
CA SER A 32 -1.20 25.96 6.14
C SER A 32 -0.67 25.65 4.74
N LYS A 33 -0.09 26.64 4.06
CA LYS A 33 0.62 26.43 2.80
C LYS A 33 1.90 25.64 3.07
N VAL A 34 1.76 24.32 3.21
CA VAL A 34 2.89 23.40 3.26
C VAL A 34 3.36 23.20 1.82
N SER A 35 4.58 23.61 1.51
CA SER A 35 5.20 23.39 0.20
C SER A 35 6.10 22.16 0.28
N ILE A 36 5.65 21.06 -0.28
CA ILE A 36 6.47 19.85 -0.47
C ILE A 36 7.14 19.98 -1.83
N ARG A 37 8.48 19.86 -1.86
CA ARG A 37 9.21 19.81 -3.13
C ARG A 37 9.03 18.41 -3.73
N PRO A 38 8.54 18.30 -4.98
CA PRO A 38 8.45 17.00 -5.62
C PRO A 38 9.85 16.42 -5.85
N PRO A 39 9.95 15.10 -6.03
CA PRO A 39 11.17 14.48 -6.55
C PRO A 39 11.58 15.12 -7.88
N PRO A 40 12.89 15.16 -8.20
CA PRO A 40 13.37 15.60 -9.51
C PRO A 40 12.71 14.84 -10.67
N ALA A 41 12.60 15.49 -11.83
CA ALA A 41 12.09 14.84 -13.03
C ALA A 41 12.96 13.64 -13.41
N GLY A 42 12.35 12.47 -13.65
CA GLY A 42 13.05 11.24 -13.98
C GLY A 42 13.65 10.49 -12.78
N PHE A 43 13.41 10.96 -11.56
CA PHE A 43 13.79 10.21 -10.36
C PHE A 43 12.98 8.90 -10.28
N ASP A 44 13.69 7.78 -10.29
CA ASP A 44 13.13 6.45 -10.04
C ASP A 44 13.69 5.93 -8.72
N TYR A 45 12.82 5.90 -7.71
CA TYR A 45 13.18 5.41 -6.38
C TYR A 45 13.63 3.96 -6.41
N LYS A 46 13.03 3.10 -7.26
CA LYS A 46 13.37 1.67 -7.31
C LYS A 46 14.81 1.48 -7.75
N LEU A 47 15.29 2.27 -8.70
CA LEU A 47 16.68 2.22 -9.17
C LEU A 47 17.66 2.69 -8.08
N GLU A 48 17.27 3.68 -7.27
CA GLU A 48 18.11 4.22 -6.20
C GLU A 48 18.41 3.19 -5.10
N VAL A 49 17.48 2.25 -4.87
CA VAL A 49 17.58 1.21 -3.83
C VAL A 49 17.87 -0.19 -4.39
N LEU A 50 18.02 -0.32 -5.70
CA LEU A 50 18.08 -1.63 -6.37
C LEU A 50 19.29 -2.45 -5.93
N GLU A 51 20.47 -1.83 -5.87
CA GLU A 51 21.70 -2.53 -5.48
C GLU A 51 21.64 -3.00 -4.02
N ASP A 52 21.19 -2.13 -3.12
CA ASP A 52 20.98 -2.47 -1.71
C ASP A 52 19.95 -3.60 -1.58
N THR A 53 18.84 -3.52 -2.34
CA THR A 53 17.81 -4.56 -2.38
C THR A 53 18.40 -5.89 -2.85
N ARG A 54 19.13 -5.90 -3.96
CA ARG A 54 19.76 -7.12 -4.49
C ARG A 54 20.70 -7.74 -3.46
N SER A 55 21.59 -6.92 -2.89
CA SER A 55 22.56 -7.36 -1.89
C SER A 55 21.91 -7.98 -0.66
N THR A 56 20.87 -7.34 -0.10
CA THR A 56 20.16 -7.84 1.07
C THR A 56 19.37 -9.10 0.75
N VAL A 57 18.64 -9.15 -0.37
CA VAL A 57 17.86 -10.33 -0.76
C VAL A 57 18.76 -11.52 -1.12
N GLU A 58 19.88 -11.30 -1.82
CA GLU A 58 20.82 -12.37 -2.19
C GLU A 58 21.46 -13.01 -0.96
N ARG A 59 21.73 -12.20 0.06
CA ARG A 59 22.31 -12.67 1.33
C ARG A 59 21.31 -13.40 2.22
N GLU A 60 20.08 -12.88 2.33
CA GLU A 60 19.14 -13.31 3.37
C GLU A 60 18.02 -14.22 2.84
N HIS A 61 17.52 -13.94 1.63
CA HIS A 61 16.36 -14.60 1.03
C HIS A 61 16.54 -14.82 -0.48
N PRO A 62 17.57 -15.59 -0.92
CA PRO A 62 17.86 -15.78 -2.34
C PRO A 62 16.70 -16.41 -3.12
N GLU A 63 15.78 -17.11 -2.46
CA GLU A 63 14.54 -17.64 -3.02
C GLU A 63 13.53 -16.57 -3.48
N LEU A 64 13.77 -15.29 -3.17
CA LEU A 64 12.95 -14.15 -3.61
C LEU A 64 13.62 -13.32 -4.70
N MET A 65 14.79 -13.73 -5.21
CA MET A 65 15.57 -12.95 -6.18
C MET A 65 14.80 -12.70 -7.48
N ASP A 66 13.97 -13.65 -7.90
CA ASP A 66 13.10 -13.52 -9.08
C ASP A 66 12.16 -12.30 -8.97
N LEU A 67 11.69 -11.98 -7.75
CA LEU A 67 10.82 -10.82 -7.52
C LEU A 67 11.58 -9.49 -7.60
N VAL A 68 12.86 -9.49 -7.20
CA VAL A 68 13.75 -8.34 -7.34
C VAL A 68 14.08 -8.08 -8.80
N GLU A 69 14.44 -9.12 -9.55
CA GLU A 69 14.74 -9.02 -10.99
C GLU A 69 13.52 -8.56 -11.80
N LYS A 70 12.32 -8.97 -11.40
CA LYS A 70 11.05 -8.48 -11.97
C LYS A 70 10.70 -7.04 -11.54
N GLY A 71 11.43 -6.46 -10.58
CA GLY A 71 11.16 -5.12 -10.04
C GLY A 71 9.88 -5.04 -9.19
N SER A 72 9.44 -6.18 -8.65
CA SER A 72 8.23 -6.32 -7.82
C SER A 72 8.54 -6.37 -6.33
N LEU A 73 9.79 -6.60 -5.94
CA LEU A 73 10.24 -6.57 -4.54
C LEU A 73 11.32 -5.49 -4.37
N VAL A 74 11.19 -4.68 -3.32
CA VAL A 74 12.15 -3.65 -2.94
C VAL A 74 12.37 -3.70 -1.43
N VAL A 75 13.63 -3.57 -0.99
CA VAL A 75 13.99 -3.52 0.43
C VAL A 75 14.47 -2.12 0.79
N VAL A 76 13.92 -1.57 1.86
CA VAL A 76 14.22 -0.23 2.34
C VAL A 76 14.66 -0.30 3.79
N GLU A 77 15.92 0.05 4.03
CA GLU A 77 16.51 0.02 5.37
C GLU A 77 16.53 1.41 5.99
N LYS A 78 16.18 1.47 7.28
CA LYS A 78 16.05 2.69 8.07
C LYS A 78 17.31 3.56 8.07
N ARG A 79 18.50 2.94 8.00
CA ARG A 79 19.79 3.64 7.98
C ARG A 79 19.91 4.69 6.87
N ARG A 80 19.09 4.62 5.81
CA ARG A 80 19.03 5.60 4.73
C ARG A 80 18.39 6.94 5.11
N PHE A 81 17.52 6.99 6.14
CA PHE A 81 16.72 8.19 6.45
C PHE A 81 17.24 9.02 7.64
N GLY A 82 18.41 8.66 8.18
CA GLY A 82 19.03 9.39 9.30
C GLY A 82 18.33 9.16 10.64
N PRO A 83 18.77 9.84 11.71
CA PRO A 83 18.26 9.62 13.05
C PRO A 83 16.82 10.12 13.21
N VAL A 84 16.01 9.37 13.99
CA VAL A 84 14.63 9.76 14.31
C VAL A 84 14.66 11.04 15.17
N PRO A 85 13.93 12.10 14.79
CA PRO A 85 13.83 13.30 15.61
C PRO A 85 13.23 13.03 16.99
N SER A 86 13.75 13.70 18.03
CA SER A 86 13.37 13.48 19.44
C SER A 86 11.88 13.65 19.73
N TRP A 87 11.18 14.51 18.98
CA TRP A 87 9.74 14.77 19.10
C TRP A 87 8.84 13.65 18.55
N ARG A 88 9.40 12.67 17.83
CA ARG A 88 8.69 11.44 17.37
C ARG A 88 9.17 10.18 18.08
N SER A 89 9.76 10.29 19.26
CA SER A 89 10.29 9.15 20.03
C SER A 89 9.24 8.09 20.40
N ALA A 90 7.95 8.44 20.41
CA ALA A 90 6.87 7.49 20.66
C ALA A 90 6.59 6.53 19.48
N PHE A 91 7.04 6.86 18.27
CA PHE A 91 6.89 6.01 17.08
C PHE A 91 8.26 5.45 16.67
N VAL A 92 8.41 4.13 16.77
CA VAL A 92 9.62 3.44 16.35
C VAL A 92 9.44 2.98 14.91
N GLU A 93 10.16 3.63 14.00
CA GLU A 93 10.23 3.19 12.60
C GLU A 93 10.94 1.84 12.51
N PRO A 94 10.42 0.88 11.71
CA PRO A 94 11.03 -0.43 11.55
C PRO A 94 12.43 -0.30 10.96
N GLU A 95 13.32 -1.23 11.32
CA GLU A 95 14.70 -1.24 10.80
C GLU A 95 14.76 -1.55 9.30
N VAL A 96 13.81 -2.36 8.81
CA VAL A 96 13.68 -2.74 7.41
C VAL A 96 12.21 -2.77 6.99
N ILE A 97 11.94 -2.33 5.77
CA ILE A 97 10.63 -2.38 5.13
C ILE A 97 10.78 -3.16 3.83
N TRP A 98 9.96 -4.20 3.67
CA TRP A 98 9.87 -5.00 2.46
C TRP A 98 8.64 -4.56 1.66
N LEU A 99 8.86 -3.95 0.50
CA LEU A 99 7.82 -3.42 -0.36
C LEU A 99 7.54 -4.38 -1.51
N VAL A 100 6.33 -4.94 -1.53
CA VAL A 100 5.87 -5.86 -2.59
C VAL A 100 4.87 -5.15 -3.49
N GLY A 101 5.24 -4.95 -4.75
CA GLY A 101 4.35 -4.45 -5.79
C GLY A 101 3.42 -5.55 -6.28
N THR A 102 2.11 -5.31 -6.24
CA THR A 102 1.08 -6.28 -6.64
C THR A 102 0.16 -5.71 -7.71
N SER A 103 -0.56 -6.60 -8.40
CA SER A 103 -1.67 -6.23 -9.27
C SER A 103 -2.94 -6.90 -8.77
N HIS A 104 -4.01 -6.12 -8.56
CA HIS A 104 -5.28 -6.58 -7.99
C HIS A 104 -6.02 -7.65 -8.82
N ILE A 105 -5.63 -7.84 -10.09
CA ILE A 105 -6.19 -8.86 -10.99
C ILE A 105 -5.30 -10.10 -11.15
N SER A 106 -4.11 -10.11 -10.56
CA SER A 106 -3.12 -11.16 -10.77
C SER A 106 -3.16 -12.20 -9.64
N ALA A 107 -3.59 -13.42 -9.96
CA ALA A 107 -3.49 -14.55 -9.04
C ALA A 107 -2.03 -14.81 -8.61
N GLN A 108 -1.08 -14.58 -9.53
CA GLN A 108 0.35 -14.71 -9.22
C GLN A 108 0.80 -13.73 -8.14
N SER A 109 0.23 -12.51 -8.08
CA SER A 109 0.58 -11.56 -7.02
C SER A 109 0.19 -12.06 -5.63
N ALA A 110 -0.90 -12.82 -5.50
CA ALA A 110 -1.26 -13.45 -4.23
C ALA A 110 -0.24 -14.52 -3.82
N VAL A 111 0.22 -15.34 -4.77
CA VAL A 111 1.28 -16.35 -4.52
C VAL A 111 2.59 -15.68 -4.12
N ASP A 112 2.99 -14.62 -4.82
CA ASP A 112 4.22 -13.88 -4.54
C ASP A 112 4.19 -13.25 -3.15
N VAL A 113 3.04 -12.69 -2.72
CA VAL A 113 2.86 -12.16 -1.36
C VAL A 113 2.98 -13.24 -0.30
N VAL A 114 2.34 -14.41 -0.49
CA VAL A 114 2.45 -15.54 0.44
C VAL A 114 3.91 -15.97 0.59
N ARG A 115 4.62 -16.14 -0.52
CA ARG A 115 6.06 -16.48 -0.52
C ARG A 115 6.88 -15.49 0.31
N VAL A 116 6.66 -14.19 0.10
CA VAL A 116 7.39 -13.15 0.83
C VAL A 116 7.09 -13.22 2.33
N ILE A 117 5.81 -13.32 2.71
CA ILE A 117 5.41 -13.38 4.13
C ILE A 117 6.01 -14.62 4.82
N GLU A 118 5.97 -15.77 4.17
CA GLU A 118 6.53 -17.02 4.71
C GLU A 118 8.05 -16.96 4.85
N ALA A 119 8.75 -16.34 3.90
CA ALA A 119 10.20 -16.20 3.93
C ALA A 119 10.68 -15.22 5.01
N ILE A 120 10.08 -14.03 5.08
CA ILE A 120 10.58 -12.95 5.96
C ILE A 120 9.94 -12.94 7.35
N THR A 121 8.77 -13.58 7.51
CA THR A 121 7.99 -13.61 8.76
C THR A 121 7.85 -12.24 9.43
N PRO A 122 7.23 -11.24 8.77
CA PRO A 122 7.29 -9.86 9.22
C PRO A 122 6.46 -9.63 10.48
N ASP A 123 6.92 -8.74 11.37
CA ASP A 123 6.16 -8.37 12.58
C ASP A 123 4.84 -7.66 12.26
N ASN A 124 4.82 -6.90 11.15
CA ASN A 124 3.68 -6.11 10.73
C ASN A 124 3.52 -6.16 9.21
N VAL A 125 2.28 -6.26 8.75
CA VAL A 125 1.93 -6.18 7.33
C VAL A 125 1.01 -4.99 7.13
N VAL A 126 1.41 -4.09 6.22
CA VAL A 126 0.61 -2.94 5.81
C VAL A 126 0.23 -3.12 4.34
N VAL A 127 -1.04 -2.92 4.02
CA VAL A 127 -1.56 -3.04 2.67
C VAL A 127 -2.05 -1.68 2.19
N GLU A 128 -1.49 -1.21 1.08
CA GLU A 128 -2.05 -0.10 0.31
C GLU A 128 -2.94 -0.69 -0.78
N LEU A 129 -4.20 -0.26 -0.81
CA LEU A 129 -5.16 -0.69 -1.82
C LEU A 129 -5.37 0.46 -2.79
N CYS A 130 -5.07 0.21 -4.06
CA CYS A 130 -5.34 1.18 -5.11
C CYS A 130 -6.81 1.58 -5.08
N ARG A 131 -7.08 2.87 -4.90
CA ARG A 131 -8.42 3.41 -5.03
C ARG A 131 -8.76 3.49 -6.52
N ILE A 132 -9.71 2.68 -6.97
CA ILE A 132 -10.26 2.80 -8.32
C ILE A 132 -10.96 4.17 -8.41
N LEU A 133 -10.31 5.15 -9.06
CA LEU A 133 -10.95 6.38 -9.54
C LEU A 133 -11.72 6.04 -10.81
N LEU A 134 -12.83 5.32 -10.70
CA LEU A 134 -13.87 5.39 -11.74
C LEU A 134 -14.48 6.78 -11.60
N GLY A 135 -14.21 7.62 -12.60
CA GLY A 135 -14.48 9.05 -12.57
C GLY A 135 -15.91 9.41 -12.19
N CYS A 136 -16.03 10.52 -11.46
CA CYS A 136 -17.20 11.38 -11.58
C CYS A 136 -17.14 12.12 -12.92
#